data_AF-H9ULA3-F1
#
_entry.id   AF-H9ULA3-F1
#
_cell.length_a   1.000
_cell.length_b   1.000
_cell.length_c   1.000
_cell.angle_alpha   90.00
_cell.angle_beta   90.00
_cell.angle_gamma   90.00
#
_symmetry.space_group_name_H-M   'P 1'
#
loop_
_entity.id
_entity.type
_entity.pdbx_description
1 polymer ?
#
loop_
_entity_poly.entity_id
_entity_poly.type
_entity_poly.pdbx_seq_one_letter_code
_entity_poly.pdbx_strand_id
1 'polypeptide(L)'
;MRTRARHVPNLLTILRFPLAGILPLLPHAPTTAAAVFLAAGITDILDGYLARRFKLQSDLGSRLDSWADLLLSAGIGVYLLRHHQDQLLSLLLLVLAIGSLRVAAITIGLIRYRRILILHTLSSKATGAALLAGIPLLILYNSRWPILPALAIAAIAALEELLLLLSPQKPDPDTPGLLPRLAASRYSLSMKHTTHLIISGLLFTTVLLVWPILMGISQPVAGTPEQLQWLSTHLGLFRIQFLFAFLICPAMLYMVVSQLDSLATPSPVARQLGGILLAGYAVFSSIAYGSQMILIPQLVSAGMELQAELWYLEASPSIVYFLNQTGYLFWAGAILILFVPLLKSSGIPRALAAIYSISAALSILAYIGLILDNQPLNNLTFASGLMLLPVGILGVIYGIRRSRTLPQPG
;
A
#
# COMPACT_ATOMS: atom_id res chain seq x y z
N MET A 1 4.30 32.15 40.86
CA MET A 1 5.05 31.54 39.74
C MET A 1 4.41 30.28 39.14
N ARG A 2 3.61 29.47 39.87
CA ARG A 2 2.98 28.24 39.33
C ARG A 2 1.82 28.45 38.32
N THR A 3 1.26 29.65 38.17
CA THR A 3 0.10 29.92 37.30
C THR A 3 0.47 30.20 35.84
N ARG A 4 1.58 30.90 35.55
CA ARG A 4 2.00 31.18 34.15
C ARG A 4 2.44 29.91 33.40
N ALA A 5 3.13 28.98 34.07
CA ALA A 5 3.59 27.73 33.45
C ALA A 5 2.44 26.81 33.00
N ARG A 6 1.23 26.93 33.59
CA ARG A 6 0.07 26.11 33.25
C ARG A 6 -0.49 26.37 31.85
N HIS A 7 -0.31 27.59 31.32
CA HIS A 7 -0.91 28.01 30.06
C HIS A 7 0.07 27.99 28.89
N VAL A 8 1.36 27.70 29.12
CA VAL A 8 2.40 27.69 28.08
C VAL A 8 2.10 26.67 26.98
N PRO A 9 1.71 25.41 27.26
CA PRO A 9 1.35 24.46 26.21
C PRO A 9 0.18 24.96 25.36
N ASN A 10 -0.90 25.44 26.00
CA ASN A 10 -2.07 25.94 25.28
C ASN A 10 -1.75 27.21 24.44
N LEU A 11 -0.86 28.08 24.91
CA LEU A 11 -0.41 29.25 24.16
C LEU A 11 0.35 28.86 22.89
N LEU A 12 1.19 27.82 22.97
CA LEU A 12 1.91 27.28 21.80
C LEU A 12 0.94 26.67 20.78
N THR A 13 -0.07 25.91 21.24
CA THR A 13 -1.12 25.40 20.36
C THR A 13 -1.92 26.53 19.71
N ILE A 14 -2.25 27.59 20.46
CA ILE A 14 -2.93 28.79 19.93
C ILE A 14 -2.07 29.50 18.88
N LEU A 15 -0.76 29.60 19.09
CA LEU A 15 0.19 30.16 18.12
C LEU A 15 0.29 29.31 16.84
N ARG A 16 -0.03 28.01 16.89
CA ARG A 16 -0.02 27.13 15.71
C ARG A 16 -1.16 27.44 14.74
N PHE A 17 -2.34 27.87 15.22
CA PHE A 17 -3.48 28.20 14.35
C PHE A 17 -3.16 29.26 13.27
N PRO A 18 -2.60 30.43 13.59
CA PRO A 18 -2.25 31.42 12.56
C PRO A 18 -1.13 30.95 11.64
N LEU A 19 -0.14 30.18 12.15
CA LEU A 19 0.92 29.59 11.34
C LEU A 19 0.37 28.56 10.35
N ALA A 20 -0.55 27.71 10.79
CA ALA A 20 -1.22 26.73 9.94
C ALA A 20 -2.15 27.40 8.92
N GLY A 21 -2.88 28.43 9.35
CA GLY A 21 -3.83 29.17 8.52
C GLY A 21 -3.20 30.05 7.44
N ILE A 22 -1.99 30.57 7.67
CA ILE A 22 -1.30 31.42 6.67
C ILE A 22 -0.65 30.60 5.55
N LEU A 23 -0.23 29.35 5.81
CA LEU A 23 0.40 28.47 4.81
C LEU A 23 -0.32 28.42 3.45
N PRO A 24 -1.64 28.14 3.35
CA PRO A 24 -2.32 28.07 2.06
C PRO A 24 -2.44 29.43 1.35
N LEU A 25 -2.27 30.54 2.08
CA LEU A 25 -2.37 31.90 1.57
C LEU A 25 -1.03 32.45 1.07
N LEU A 26 0.08 31.79 1.42
CA LEU A 26 1.40 32.23 0.99
C LEU A 26 1.52 32.17 -0.55
N PRO A 27 2.12 33.20 -1.18
CA PRO A 27 2.53 33.11 -2.58
C PRO A 27 3.64 32.05 -2.72
N HIS A 28 4.15 31.84 -3.93
CA HIS A 28 5.27 30.91 -4.14
C HIS A 28 6.55 31.45 -3.48
N ALA A 29 6.68 31.21 -2.18
CA ALA A 29 7.75 31.66 -1.31
C ALA A 29 8.27 30.44 -0.53
N PRO A 30 9.05 29.56 -1.19
CA PRO A 30 9.37 28.23 -0.66
C PRO A 30 10.14 28.28 0.66
N THR A 31 11.04 29.27 0.82
CA THR A 31 11.78 29.50 2.08
C THR A 31 10.85 29.90 3.22
N THR A 32 9.93 30.83 2.98
CA THR A 32 8.95 31.27 3.96
C THR A 32 7.97 30.15 4.32
N ALA A 33 7.43 29.43 3.34
CA ALA A 33 6.51 28.32 3.58
C ALA A 33 7.17 27.19 4.37
N ALA A 34 8.39 26.81 4.00
CA ALA A 34 9.18 25.82 4.75
C ALA A 34 9.44 26.27 6.19
N ALA A 35 9.81 27.54 6.40
CA ALA A 35 10.04 28.10 7.73
C ALA A 35 8.77 28.13 8.59
N VAL A 36 7.63 28.55 8.02
CA VAL A 36 6.33 28.57 8.71
C VAL A 36 5.88 27.16 9.09
N PHE A 37 6.01 26.19 8.17
CA PHE A 37 5.66 24.80 8.44
C PHE A 37 6.56 24.18 9.53
N LEU A 38 7.88 24.41 9.45
CA LEU A 38 8.82 23.96 10.49
C LEU A 38 8.51 24.61 11.84
N ALA A 39 8.24 25.92 11.87
CA ALA A 39 7.87 26.60 13.10
C ALA A 39 6.60 25.99 13.71
N ALA A 40 5.56 25.76 12.89
CA ALA A 40 4.32 25.13 13.35
C ALA A 40 4.56 23.71 13.91
N GLY A 41 5.31 22.86 13.20
CA GLY A 41 5.60 21.50 13.67
C GLY A 41 6.57 21.43 14.86
N ILE A 42 7.51 22.37 15.00
CA ILE A 42 8.37 22.46 16.19
C ILE A 42 7.53 22.90 17.40
N THR A 43 6.59 23.82 17.23
CA THR A 43 5.70 24.23 18.33
C THR A 43 4.83 23.08 18.85
N ASP A 44 4.48 22.12 17.99
CA ASP A 44 3.79 20.87 18.36
C ASP A 44 4.63 19.92 19.21
N ILE A 45 5.88 19.70 18.80
CA ILE A 45 6.78 18.87 19.59
C ILE A 45 7.00 19.50 20.97
N LEU A 46 7.15 20.84 21.02
CA LEU A 46 7.42 21.58 22.25
C LEU A 46 6.22 21.60 23.20
N ASP A 47 4.99 21.81 22.72
CA ASP A 47 3.83 21.89 23.61
C ASP A 47 3.49 20.52 24.23
N GLY A 48 3.55 19.44 23.44
CA GLY A 48 3.40 18.08 23.92
C GLY A 48 4.52 17.67 24.88
N TYR A 49 5.76 18.10 24.65
CA TYR A 49 6.87 17.90 25.58
C TYR A 49 6.66 18.62 26.92
N LEU A 50 6.31 19.91 26.88
CA LEU A 50 6.08 20.73 28.08
C LEU A 50 4.87 20.23 28.88
N ALA A 51 3.76 19.87 28.21
CA ALA A 51 2.58 19.32 28.84
C ALA A 51 2.88 18.03 29.61
N ARG A 52 3.69 17.12 29.04
CA ARG A 52 4.13 15.87 29.71
C ARG A 52 5.09 16.15 30.86
N ARG A 53 6.12 16.97 30.63
CA ARG A 53 7.15 17.27 31.64
C ARG A 53 6.59 17.93 32.89
N PHE A 54 5.60 18.81 32.73
CA PHE A 54 4.99 19.54 33.83
C PHE A 54 3.67 18.94 34.33
N LYS A 55 3.23 17.79 33.77
CA LYS A 55 1.95 17.14 34.08
C LYS A 55 0.74 18.08 33.92
N LEU A 56 0.73 18.84 32.82
CA LEU A 56 -0.27 19.87 32.48
C LEU A 56 -1.22 19.44 31.36
N GLN A 57 -1.43 18.15 31.17
CA GLN A 57 -2.35 17.62 30.18
C GLN A 57 -3.78 18.03 30.55
N SER A 58 -4.53 18.60 29.59
CA SER A 58 -5.92 19.02 29.78
C SER A 58 -6.77 18.64 28.56
N ASP A 59 -8.05 18.34 28.78
CA ASP A 59 -8.98 17.95 27.72
C ASP A 59 -9.21 19.07 26.70
N LEU A 60 -9.14 20.33 27.14
CA LEU A 60 -9.21 21.48 26.23
C LEU A 60 -7.95 21.58 25.36
N GLY A 61 -6.77 21.38 25.95
CA GLY A 61 -5.51 21.39 25.22
C GLY A 61 -5.45 20.29 24.15
N SER A 62 -5.84 19.06 24.49
CA SER A 62 -5.82 17.94 23.54
C SER A 62 -6.80 18.12 22.36
N ARG A 63 -7.97 18.73 22.60
CA ARG A 63 -8.91 19.09 21.53
C ARG A 63 -8.35 20.17 20.62
N LEU A 64 -7.77 21.23 21.19
CA LEU A 64 -7.18 22.33 20.43
C LEU A 64 -6.02 21.83 19.55
N ASP A 65 -5.20 20.93 20.09
CA ASP A 65 -4.09 20.29 19.40
C ASP A 65 -4.57 19.50 18.17
N SER A 66 -5.59 18.67 18.34
CA SER A 66 -6.20 17.91 17.23
C SER A 66 -6.74 18.82 16.11
N TRP A 67 -7.33 19.96 16.47
CA TRP A 67 -7.79 20.94 15.47
C TRP A 67 -6.64 21.68 14.79
N ALA A 68 -5.60 22.03 15.54
CA ALA A 68 -4.42 22.70 15.01
C ALA A 68 -3.65 21.79 14.03
N ASP A 69 -3.55 20.50 14.33
CA ASP A 69 -2.93 19.51 13.45
C ASP A 69 -3.72 19.28 12.17
N LEU A 70 -5.05 19.23 12.27
CA LEU A 70 -5.91 19.13 11.10
C LEU A 70 -5.78 20.37 10.21
N LEU A 71 -5.74 21.57 10.81
CA LEU A 71 -5.54 22.82 10.08
C LEU A 71 -4.15 22.88 9.43
N LEU A 72 -3.09 22.46 10.14
CA LEU A 72 -1.73 22.44 9.62
C LEU A 72 -1.61 21.48 8.43
N SER A 73 -2.18 20.27 8.57
CA SER A 73 -2.20 19.24 7.53
C SER A 73 -2.99 19.69 6.30
N ALA A 74 -4.14 20.32 6.49
CA ALA A 74 -4.93 20.89 5.39
C ALA A 74 -4.22 22.07 4.73
N GLY A 75 -3.67 23.00 5.52
CA GLY A 75 -2.98 24.19 5.04
C GLY A 75 -1.75 23.86 4.21
N ILE A 76 -0.91 22.92 4.67
CA ILE A 76 0.25 22.47 3.90
C ILE A 76 -0.17 21.69 2.65
N GLY A 77 -1.23 20.88 2.73
CA GLY A 77 -1.76 20.15 1.58
C GLY A 77 -2.23 21.09 0.47
N VAL A 78 -2.96 22.15 0.81
CA VAL A 78 -3.41 23.19 -0.14
C VAL A 78 -2.23 23.96 -0.72
N TYR A 79 -1.24 24.34 0.09
CA TYR A 79 -0.03 24.99 -0.40
C TYR A 79 0.72 24.11 -1.42
N LEU A 80 0.90 22.82 -1.12
CA LEU A 80 1.54 21.86 -2.02
C LEU A 80 0.72 21.64 -3.30
N LEU A 81 -0.62 21.58 -3.22
CA LEU A 81 -1.48 21.49 -4.40
C LEU A 81 -1.32 22.70 -5.33
N ARG A 82 -1.16 23.90 -4.76
CA ARG A 82 -1.07 25.14 -5.55
C ARG A 82 0.28 25.35 -6.21
N HIS A 83 1.37 25.03 -5.52
CA HIS A 83 2.73 25.41 -5.94
C HIS A 83 3.63 24.22 -6.30
N HIS A 84 3.24 23.00 -5.93
CA HIS A 84 4.00 21.77 -6.16
C HIS A 84 3.10 20.64 -6.71
N GLN A 85 2.14 21.00 -7.56
CA GLN A 85 1.10 20.10 -8.08
C GLN A 85 1.68 18.83 -8.72
N ASP A 86 2.70 18.97 -9.57
CA ASP A 86 3.31 17.83 -10.28
C ASP A 86 3.92 16.83 -9.31
N GLN A 87 4.62 17.32 -8.29
CA GLN A 87 5.21 16.46 -7.26
C GLN A 87 4.12 15.74 -6.48
N LEU A 88 3.06 16.45 -6.08
CA LEU A 88 1.96 15.88 -5.30
C LEU A 88 1.13 14.88 -6.11
N LEU A 89 0.83 15.16 -7.37
CA LEU A 89 0.10 14.26 -8.26
C LEU A 89 0.89 12.97 -8.48
N SER A 90 2.22 13.08 -8.64
CA SER A 90 3.10 11.92 -8.76
C SER A 90 3.15 11.04 -7.51
N LEU A 91 2.80 11.60 -6.34
CA LEU A 91 2.72 10.89 -5.06
C LEU A 91 1.30 10.44 -4.70
N LEU A 92 0.29 10.84 -5.48
CA LEU A 92 -1.13 10.67 -5.14
C LEU A 92 -1.47 9.20 -4.90
N LEU A 93 -1.04 8.30 -5.77
CA LEU A 93 -1.30 6.86 -5.61
C LEU A 93 -0.70 6.31 -4.31
N LEU A 94 0.49 6.76 -3.92
CA LEU A 94 1.16 6.32 -2.69
C LEU A 94 0.43 6.84 -1.45
N VAL A 95 0.06 8.12 -1.46
CA VAL A 95 -0.70 8.73 -0.37
C VAL A 95 -2.08 8.05 -0.24
N LEU A 96 -2.77 7.77 -1.35
CA LEU A 96 -4.06 7.07 -1.35
C LEU A 96 -3.91 5.62 -0.87
N ALA A 97 -2.85 4.91 -1.28
CA ALA A 97 -2.56 3.56 -0.80
C ALA A 97 -2.36 3.53 0.72
N ILE A 98 -1.49 4.39 1.26
CA ILE A 98 -1.25 4.53 2.70
C ILE A 98 -2.55 4.93 3.42
N GLY A 99 -3.29 5.90 2.86
CA GLY A 99 -4.58 6.36 3.37
C GLY A 99 -5.60 5.23 3.43
N SER A 100 -5.69 4.38 2.41
CA SER A 100 -6.60 3.23 2.38
C SER A 100 -6.28 2.21 3.49
N LEU A 101 -4.99 1.94 3.76
CA LEU A 101 -4.57 1.09 4.86
C LEU A 101 -4.97 1.69 6.23
N ARG A 102 -4.84 3.01 6.38
CA ARG A 102 -5.28 3.73 7.58
C ARG A 102 -6.80 3.68 7.76
N VAL A 103 -7.56 3.89 6.70
CA VAL A 103 -9.02 3.78 6.72
C VAL A 103 -9.45 2.35 7.08
N ALA A 104 -8.79 1.34 6.51
CA ALA A 104 -9.05 -0.06 6.86
C ALA A 104 -8.77 -0.34 8.34
N ALA A 105 -7.64 0.15 8.87
CA ALA A 105 -7.29 0.05 10.28
C ALA A 105 -8.35 0.72 11.18
N ILE A 106 -8.72 1.97 10.91
CA ILE A 106 -9.77 2.70 11.65
C ILE A 106 -11.10 1.94 11.61
N THR A 107 -11.48 1.42 10.44
CA THR A 107 -12.71 0.64 10.24
C THR A 107 -12.69 -0.65 11.08
N ILE A 108 -11.57 -1.37 11.13
CA ILE A 108 -11.41 -2.55 11.99
C ILE A 108 -11.48 -2.17 13.47
N GLY A 109 -10.84 -1.07 13.87
CA GLY A 109 -10.94 -0.52 15.22
C GLY A 109 -12.38 -0.24 15.62
N LEU A 110 -13.13 0.43 14.75
CA LEU A 110 -14.55 0.73 14.92
C LEU A 110 -15.44 -0.52 14.99
N ILE A 111 -15.26 -1.48 14.08
CA ILE A 111 -16.08 -2.70 14.08
C ILE A 111 -15.79 -3.55 15.32
N ARG A 112 -14.52 -3.70 15.69
CA ARG A 112 -14.08 -4.63 16.73
C ARG A 112 -14.20 -4.07 18.13
N TYR A 113 -13.88 -2.80 18.32
CA TYR A 113 -13.82 -2.15 19.63
C TYR A 113 -14.88 -1.06 19.81
N ARG A 114 -15.73 -0.82 18.79
CA ARG A 114 -16.81 0.19 18.79
C ARG A 114 -16.32 1.62 19.06
N ARG A 115 -15.04 1.89 18.78
CA ARG A 115 -14.37 3.18 18.95
C ARG A 115 -13.30 3.37 17.89
N ILE A 116 -13.04 4.61 17.51
CA ILE A 116 -11.87 4.97 16.70
C ILE A 116 -10.64 4.74 17.58
N LEU A 117 -9.78 3.81 17.18
CA LEU A 117 -8.55 3.48 17.89
C LEU A 117 -7.37 3.79 16.97
N ILE A 118 -6.76 4.96 17.16
CA ILE A 118 -5.54 5.37 16.46
C ILE A 118 -4.36 4.98 17.35
N LEU A 119 -3.40 4.21 16.81
CA LEU A 119 -2.26 3.73 17.59
C LEU A 119 -1.05 4.64 17.37
N HIS A 120 -0.43 5.07 18.47
CA HIS A 120 0.79 5.88 18.45
C HIS A 120 2.05 5.02 18.55
N THR A 121 2.21 4.13 17.57
CA THR A 121 3.40 3.26 17.45
C THR A 121 4.68 4.05 17.24
N LEU A 122 5.85 3.44 17.50
CA LEU A 122 7.14 4.06 17.20
C LEU A 122 7.27 4.41 15.71
N SER A 123 6.76 3.56 14.82
CA SER A 123 6.72 3.83 13.38
C SER A 123 5.84 5.04 13.05
N SER A 124 4.67 5.18 13.68
CA SER A 124 3.79 6.35 13.50
C SER A 124 4.43 7.65 14.02
N LYS A 125 5.17 7.59 15.12
CA LYS A 125 5.96 8.75 15.62
C LYS A 125 7.10 9.09 14.67
N ALA A 126 7.79 8.07 14.13
CA ALA A 126 8.83 8.25 13.12
C ALA A 126 8.28 8.85 11.82
N THR A 127 7.06 8.49 11.41
CA THR A 127 6.35 9.11 10.28
C THR A 127 6.21 10.62 10.49
N GLY A 128 5.71 11.05 11.65
CA GLY A 128 5.53 12.48 11.95
C GLY A 128 6.85 13.25 11.87
N ALA A 129 7.92 12.73 12.49
CA ALA A 129 9.25 13.34 12.44
C ALA A 129 9.82 13.38 11.00
N ALA A 130 9.65 12.30 10.24
CA ALA A 130 10.14 12.23 8.86
C ALA A 130 9.36 13.17 7.93
N LEU A 131 8.04 13.34 8.11
CA LEU A 131 7.25 14.31 7.35
C LEU A 131 7.61 15.75 7.72
N LEU A 132 7.87 16.02 9.00
CA LEU A 132 8.32 17.34 9.47
C LEU A 132 9.63 17.76 8.80
N ALA A 133 10.56 16.82 8.55
CA ALA A 133 11.79 17.09 7.82
C ALA A 133 11.59 17.07 6.29
N GLY A 134 10.83 16.12 5.77
CA GLY A 134 10.71 15.85 4.33
C GLY A 134 9.89 16.90 3.57
N ILE A 135 8.82 17.44 4.16
CA ILE A 135 7.95 18.44 3.51
C ILE A 135 8.70 19.76 3.23
N PRO A 136 9.43 20.37 4.20
CA PRO A 136 10.28 21.53 3.93
C PRO A 136 11.29 21.31 2.82
N LEU A 137 11.95 20.15 2.80
CA LEU A 137 12.93 19.82 1.77
C LEU A 137 12.26 19.65 0.40
N LEU A 138 11.07 19.06 0.34
CA LEU A 138 10.27 19.00 -0.89
C LEU A 138 9.97 20.39 -1.41
N ILE A 139 9.54 21.31 -0.53
CA ILE A 139 9.22 22.70 -0.89
C ILE A 139 10.47 23.44 -1.39
N LEU A 140 11.59 23.33 -0.68
CA LEU A 140 12.83 24.05 -0.98
C LEU A 140 13.51 23.57 -2.27
N TYR A 141 13.54 22.24 -2.50
CA TYR A 141 14.19 21.65 -3.67
C TYR A 141 13.22 21.38 -4.83
N ASN A 142 11.93 21.67 -4.65
CA ASN A 142 10.85 21.33 -5.58
C ASN A 142 10.94 19.88 -6.10
N SER A 143 11.18 18.95 -5.18
CA SER A 143 11.51 17.56 -5.52
C SER A 143 10.85 16.61 -4.55
N ARG A 144 10.27 15.52 -5.05
CA ARG A 144 9.65 14.48 -4.21
C ARG A 144 10.64 13.60 -3.44
N TRP A 145 11.91 13.52 -3.85
CA TRP A 145 12.88 12.59 -3.24
C TRP A 145 13.00 12.69 -1.70
N PRO A 146 13.00 13.89 -1.08
CA PRO A 146 13.08 14.02 0.37
C PRO A 146 11.86 13.49 1.14
N ILE A 147 10.66 13.41 0.53
CA ILE A 147 9.46 12.92 1.21
C ILE A 147 9.26 11.40 1.06
N LEU A 148 9.91 10.75 0.09
CA LEU A 148 9.76 9.31 -0.15
C LEU A 148 10.12 8.44 1.07
N PRO A 149 11.21 8.71 1.81
CA PRO A 149 11.50 7.96 3.04
C PRO A 149 10.39 8.12 4.10
N ALA A 150 9.82 9.31 4.23
CA ALA A 150 8.73 9.57 5.16
C ALA A 150 7.47 8.79 4.80
N LEU A 151 7.12 8.72 3.50
CA LEU A 151 6.00 7.93 3.00
C LEU A 151 6.23 6.42 3.13
N ALA A 152 7.46 5.94 2.96
CA ALA A 152 7.80 4.54 3.20
C ALA A 152 7.60 4.16 4.69
N ILE A 153 8.07 5.01 5.61
CA ILE A 153 7.83 4.82 7.05
C ILE A 153 6.33 4.88 7.36
N ALA A 154 5.58 5.80 6.72
CA ALA A 154 4.12 5.90 6.86
C ALA A 154 3.39 4.63 6.40
N ALA A 155 3.82 4.02 5.29
CA ALA A 155 3.27 2.75 4.81
C ALA A 155 3.51 1.61 5.80
N ILE A 156 4.74 1.51 6.34
CA ILE A 156 5.08 0.54 7.39
C ILE A 156 4.22 0.78 8.64
N ALA A 157 4.06 2.03 9.07
CA ALA A 157 3.25 2.39 10.22
C ALA A 157 1.76 2.06 10.04
N ALA A 158 1.21 2.33 8.85
CA ALA A 158 -0.18 1.99 8.53
C ALA A 158 -0.40 0.46 8.53
N LEU A 159 0.54 -0.30 7.98
CA LEU A 159 0.49 -1.76 7.99
C LEU A 159 0.64 -2.31 9.42
N GLU A 160 1.58 -1.77 10.19
CA GLU A 160 1.78 -2.15 11.60
C GLU A 160 0.52 -1.91 12.43
N GLU A 161 -0.13 -0.77 12.28
CA GLU A 161 -1.37 -0.46 12.98
C GLU A 161 -2.50 -1.41 12.60
N LEU A 162 -2.67 -1.68 11.30
CA LEU A 162 -3.63 -2.66 10.81
C LEU A 162 -3.41 -4.03 11.46
N LEU A 163 -2.15 -4.48 11.53
CA LEU A 163 -1.78 -5.75 12.15
C LEU A 163 -2.06 -5.79 13.66
N LEU A 164 -1.73 -4.72 14.38
CA LEU A 164 -1.99 -4.62 15.81
C LEU A 164 -3.47 -4.64 16.13
N LEU A 165 -4.30 -3.95 15.34
CA LEU A 165 -5.76 -3.95 15.52
C LEU A 165 -6.38 -5.30 15.20
N LEU A 166 -5.76 -6.07 14.32
CA LEU A 166 -6.16 -7.43 14.03
C LEU A 166 -5.63 -8.44 15.09
N SER A 167 -4.55 -8.14 15.82
CA SER A 167 -4.02 -8.96 16.93
C SER A 167 -5.10 -9.36 17.97
N PRO A 168 -5.03 -10.57 18.58
CA PRO A 168 -6.05 -11.04 19.53
C PRO A 168 -6.20 -10.15 20.77
N GLN A 169 -5.11 -9.55 21.26
CA GLN A 169 -5.15 -8.65 22.41
C GLN A 169 -5.49 -7.23 21.96
N LYS A 170 -6.39 -6.56 22.69
CA LYS A 170 -6.67 -5.14 22.45
C LYS A 170 -5.36 -4.36 22.55
N PRO A 171 -4.91 -3.69 21.47
CA PRO A 171 -3.69 -2.91 21.55
C PRO A 171 -3.90 -1.70 22.45
N ASP A 172 -2.89 -1.40 23.25
CA ASP A 172 -2.79 -0.13 23.95
C ASP A 172 -2.55 0.97 22.89
N PRO A 173 -3.30 2.08 22.90
CA PRO A 173 -3.01 3.24 22.05
C PRO A 173 -1.54 3.65 22.03
N ASP A 174 -0.81 3.51 23.15
CA ASP A 174 0.61 3.85 23.27
C ASP A 174 1.57 2.67 23.05
N THR A 175 1.12 1.60 22.38
CA THR A 175 1.95 0.41 22.16
C THR A 175 3.21 0.77 21.34
N PRO A 176 4.42 0.31 21.73
CA PRO A 176 5.66 0.69 21.06
C PRO A 176 5.73 0.17 19.61
N GLY A 177 5.03 -0.90 19.28
CA GLY A 177 4.93 -1.45 17.93
C GLY A 177 4.67 -2.95 17.95
N LEU A 178 4.74 -3.57 16.78
CA LEU A 178 4.59 -5.01 16.56
C LEU A 178 5.87 -5.77 16.93
N LEU A 179 7.05 -5.22 16.63
CA LEU A 179 8.35 -5.89 16.88
C LEU A 179 8.56 -6.24 18.37
N PRO A 180 8.37 -5.32 19.34
CA PRO A 180 8.51 -5.67 20.76
C PRO A 180 7.48 -6.69 21.24
N ARG A 181 6.27 -6.70 20.65
CA ARG A 181 5.23 -7.69 20.97
C ARG A 181 5.59 -9.08 20.47
N LEU A 182 6.15 -9.18 19.25
CA LEU A 182 6.64 -10.44 18.69
C LEU A 182 7.82 -11.00 19.49
N ALA A 183 8.72 -10.14 19.97
CA ALA A 183 9.86 -10.53 20.81
C ALA A 183 9.45 -10.99 22.22
N ALA A 184 8.39 -10.39 22.79
CA ALA A 184 7.87 -10.75 24.10
C ALA A 184 7.00 -12.02 24.08
N SER A 185 6.35 -12.32 22.96
CA SER A 185 5.54 -13.52 22.82
C SER A 185 6.41 -14.74 22.50
N ARG A 186 6.71 -15.56 23.50
CA ARG A 186 7.11 -16.97 23.28
C ARG A 186 5.91 -17.73 22.69
N TYR A 187 5.62 -17.56 21.41
CA TYR A 187 4.56 -18.31 20.74
C TYR A 187 4.98 -19.78 20.59
N SER A 188 4.21 -20.68 21.19
CA SER A 188 4.37 -22.13 21.03
C SER A 188 4.17 -22.52 19.56
N LEU A 189 4.96 -23.50 19.12
CA LEU A 189 5.16 -23.93 17.73
C LEU A 189 3.93 -24.58 17.02
N SER A 190 2.72 -24.42 17.55
CA SER A 190 1.50 -25.07 17.05
C SER A 190 0.61 -24.15 16.19
N MET A 191 1.17 -23.36 15.27
CA MET A 191 0.40 -22.39 14.46
C MET A 191 0.89 -22.17 13.01
N LYS A 192 1.55 -23.13 12.36
CA LYS A 192 2.19 -22.93 11.04
C LYS A 192 1.22 -22.42 9.95
N HIS A 193 0.06 -23.05 9.74
CA HIS A 193 -0.85 -22.69 8.64
C HIS A 193 -1.49 -21.31 8.78
N THR A 194 -1.80 -20.89 10.01
CA THR A 194 -2.39 -19.57 10.26
C THR A 194 -1.38 -18.45 10.02
N THR A 195 -0.11 -18.69 10.34
CA THR A 195 0.99 -17.75 10.09
C THR A 195 1.21 -17.57 8.58
N HIS A 196 1.20 -18.64 7.79
CA HIS A 196 1.33 -18.55 6.33
C HIS A 196 0.20 -17.73 5.70
N LEU A 197 -1.03 -17.91 6.17
CA LEU A 197 -2.18 -17.16 5.69
C LEU A 197 -2.09 -15.65 5.99
N ILE A 198 -1.56 -15.27 7.15
CA ILE A 198 -1.33 -13.86 7.52
C ILE A 198 -0.18 -13.28 6.69
N ILE A 199 0.98 -13.95 6.66
CA ILE A 199 2.17 -13.44 5.95
C ILE A 199 1.88 -13.29 4.46
N SER A 200 1.26 -14.29 3.84
CA SER A 200 0.95 -14.24 2.40
C SER A 200 -0.02 -13.12 2.05
N GLY A 201 -1.06 -12.90 2.85
CA GLY A 201 -2.00 -11.79 2.66
C GLY A 201 -1.35 -10.41 2.77
N LEU A 202 -0.44 -10.23 3.74
CA LEU A 202 0.31 -8.97 3.89
C LEU A 202 1.28 -8.74 2.75
N LEU A 203 2.04 -9.78 2.38
CA LEU A 203 3.01 -9.73 1.29
C LEU A 203 2.31 -9.33 0.00
N PHE A 204 1.24 -10.04 -0.37
CA PHE A 204 0.49 -9.75 -1.59
C PHE A 204 -0.11 -8.34 -1.58
N THR A 205 -0.77 -7.94 -0.47
CA THR A 205 -1.36 -6.59 -0.37
C THR A 205 -0.29 -5.50 -0.51
N THR A 206 0.88 -5.69 0.11
CA THR A 206 1.99 -4.73 0.04
C THR A 206 2.53 -4.62 -1.37
N VAL A 207 2.83 -5.74 -2.02
CA VAL A 207 3.36 -5.76 -3.38
C VAL A 207 2.37 -5.13 -4.37
N LEU A 208 1.08 -5.49 -4.26
CA LEU A 208 0.02 -4.96 -5.12
C LEU A 208 -0.22 -3.46 -4.91
N LEU A 209 -0.01 -2.93 -3.72
CA LEU A 209 -0.11 -1.48 -3.44
C LEU A 209 1.11 -0.71 -3.93
N VAL A 210 2.31 -1.27 -3.80
CA VAL A 210 3.56 -0.60 -4.18
C VAL A 210 3.72 -0.53 -5.69
N TRP A 211 3.29 -1.57 -6.42
CA TRP A 211 3.49 -1.64 -7.87
C TRP A 211 2.83 -0.49 -8.68
N PRO A 212 1.54 -0.13 -8.49
CA PRO A 212 0.91 0.97 -9.23
C PRO A 212 1.57 2.32 -9.00
N ILE A 213 2.14 2.51 -7.81
CA ILE A 213 2.89 3.71 -7.45
C ILE A 213 4.17 3.76 -8.28
N LEU A 214 4.91 2.65 -8.32
CA LEU A 214 6.11 2.54 -9.13
C LEU A 214 5.82 2.73 -10.62
N MET A 215 4.70 2.20 -11.11
CA MET A 215 4.23 2.41 -12.48
C MET A 215 3.94 3.88 -12.78
N GLY A 216 3.22 4.56 -11.89
CA GLY A 216 2.88 5.98 -12.08
C GLY A 216 4.10 6.91 -12.09
N ILE A 217 5.20 6.53 -11.43
CA ILE A 217 6.44 7.33 -11.43
C ILE A 217 7.41 6.98 -12.54
N SER A 218 7.21 5.84 -13.23
CA SER A 218 8.15 5.28 -14.21
C SER A 218 7.67 5.37 -15.66
N GLN A 219 6.56 6.04 -15.93
CA GLN A 219 6.02 6.20 -17.29
C GLN A 219 5.66 7.65 -17.60
N PRO A 220 6.34 8.30 -18.55
CA PRO A 220 5.89 9.56 -19.11
C PRO A 220 4.65 9.34 -20.01
N VAL A 221 3.82 10.38 -20.18
CA VAL A 221 2.54 10.38 -20.94
C VAL A 221 2.76 10.37 -22.47
N ALA A 222 3.79 9.67 -22.94
CA ALA A 222 4.35 9.77 -24.28
C ALA A 222 4.12 8.47 -25.09
N GLY A 223 4.26 8.51 -26.42
CA GLY A 223 4.12 7.32 -27.27
C GLY A 223 5.27 6.30 -27.09
N THR A 224 5.12 5.08 -27.60
CA THR A 224 6.09 3.97 -27.42
C THR A 224 7.55 4.36 -27.72
N PRO A 225 7.87 5.07 -28.82
CA PRO A 225 9.26 5.46 -29.13
C PRO A 225 9.84 6.45 -28.10
N GLU A 226 9.04 7.43 -27.67
CA GLU A 226 9.42 8.43 -26.68
C GLU A 226 9.59 7.78 -25.29
N GLN A 227 8.77 6.77 -24.97
CA GLN A 227 8.93 5.96 -23.77
C GLN A 227 10.24 5.15 -23.80
N LEU A 228 10.57 4.46 -24.90
CA LEU A 228 11.83 3.73 -25.03
C LEU A 228 13.05 4.66 -24.88
N GLN A 229 12.97 5.88 -25.42
CA GLN A 229 14.01 6.88 -25.24
C GLN A 229 14.11 7.35 -23.79
N TRP A 230 12.98 7.58 -23.10
CA TRP A 230 12.96 7.90 -21.68
C TRP A 230 13.55 6.76 -20.82
N LEU A 231 13.26 5.51 -21.18
CA LEU A 231 13.79 4.32 -20.50
C LEU A 231 15.31 4.27 -20.56
N SER A 232 15.92 4.64 -21.68
CA SER A 232 17.38 4.66 -21.83
C SER A 232 18.09 5.52 -20.78
N THR A 233 17.41 6.54 -20.22
CA THR A 233 17.95 7.45 -19.21
C THR A 233 17.50 7.13 -17.77
N HIS A 234 16.52 6.25 -17.58
CA HIS A 234 15.89 5.94 -16.28
C HIS A 234 15.81 4.43 -15.96
N LEU A 235 16.74 3.62 -16.49
CA LEU A 235 16.76 2.16 -16.38
C LEU A 235 16.65 1.62 -14.94
N GLY A 236 17.22 2.31 -13.94
CA GLY A 236 17.13 1.88 -12.55
C GLY A 236 15.70 1.88 -12.01
N LEU A 237 14.94 2.94 -12.29
CA LEU A 237 13.55 3.08 -11.86
C LEU A 237 12.65 2.07 -12.59
N PHE A 238 12.87 1.88 -13.88
CA PHE A 238 12.19 0.87 -14.69
C PHE A 238 12.40 -0.55 -14.15
N ARG A 239 13.64 -0.91 -13.81
CA ARG A 239 13.95 -2.22 -13.21
C ARG A 239 13.25 -2.42 -11.87
N ILE A 240 13.19 -1.39 -11.03
CA ILE A 240 12.51 -1.46 -9.72
C ILE A 240 11.00 -1.63 -9.92
N GLN A 241 10.37 -0.87 -10.82
CA GLN A 241 8.95 -1.04 -11.16
C GLN A 241 8.65 -2.48 -11.57
N PHE A 242 9.40 -3.01 -12.54
CA PHE A 242 9.15 -4.35 -13.05
C PHE A 242 9.60 -5.46 -12.10
N LEU A 243 10.53 -5.20 -11.17
CA LEU A 243 10.80 -6.09 -10.04
C LEU A 243 9.55 -6.27 -9.17
N PHE A 244 8.87 -5.16 -8.83
CA PHE A 244 7.63 -5.26 -8.07
C PHE A 244 6.50 -5.90 -8.87
N ALA A 245 6.40 -5.62 -10.18
CA ALA A 245 5.45 -6.30 -11.07
C ALA A 245 5.70 -7.82 -11.09
N PHE A 246 6.97 -8.23 -11.20
CA PHE A 246 7.40 -9.62 -11.18
C PHE A 246 7.08 -10.30 -9.84
N LEU A 247 7.20 -9.58 -8.72
CA LEU A 247 6.88 -10.10 -7.38
C LEU A 247 5.37 -10.30 -7.13
N ILE A 248 4.49 -9.70 -7.94
CA ILE A 248 3.02 -9.89 -7.81
C ILE A 248 2.68 -11.38 -7.94
N CYS A 249 3.21 -12.05 -8.96
CA CYS A 249 2.91 -13.45 -9.24
C CYS A 249 3.25 -14.39 -8.07
N PRO A 250 4.51 -14.48 -7.57
CA PRO A 250 4.84 -15.36 -6.45
C PRO A 250 4.10 -14.98 -5.16
N ALA A 251 3.87 -13.69 -4.90
CA ALA A 251 3.08 -13.25 -3.75
C ALA A 251 1.61 -13.73 -3.84
N MET A 252 1.02 -13.64 -5.04
CA MET A 252 -0.35 -14.08 -5.31
C MET A 252 -0.48 -15.61 -5.21
N LEU A 253 0.47 -16.36 -5.78
CA LEU A 253 0.50 -17.82 -5.68
C LEU A 253 0.62 -18.28 -4.22
N TYR A 254 1.52 -17.67 -3.46
CA TYR A 254 1.68 -17.98 -2.04
C TYR A 254 0.39 -17.68 -1.25
N MET A 255 -0.30 -16.57 -1.56
CA MET A 255 -1.59 -16.23 -0.98
C MET A 255 -2.66 -17.27 -1.32
N VAL A 256 -2.82 -17.63 -2.59
CA VAL A 256 -3.80 -18.62 -3.04
C VAL A 256 -3.56 -19.97 -2.38
N VAL A 257 -2.32 -20.46 -2.38
CA VAL A 257 -1.96 -21.74 -1.77
C VAL A 257 -2.23 -21.72 -0.26
N SER A 258 -1.84 -20.64 0.43
CA SER A 258 -2.09 -20.50 1.87
C SER A 258 -3.60 -20.45 2.19
N GLN A 259 -4.38 -19.79 1.34
CA GLN A 259 -5.83 -19.75 1.48
C GLN A 259 -6.44 -21.13 1.23
N LEU A 260 -6.08 -21.83 0.15
CA LEU A 260 -6.63 -23.15 -0.16
C LEU A 260 -6.26 -24.22 0.86
N ASP A 261 -5.05 -24.18 1.43
CA ASP A 261 -4.65 -25.06 2.53
C ASP A 261 -5.52 -24.82 3.78
N SER A 262 -5.97 -23.57 3.96
CA SER A 262 -6.82 -23.17 5.07
C SER A 262 -8.33 -23.33 4.82
N LEU A 263 -8.76 -23.52 3.58
CA LEU A 263 -10.17 -23.62 3.19
C LEU A 263 -10.52 -25.09 2.91
N ALA A 264 -11.78 -25.47 3.13
CA ALA A 264 -12.22 -26.84 2.85
C ALA A 264 -11.89 -27.22 1.40
N THR A 265 -11.25 -28.38 1.22
CA THR A 265 -10.49 -28.65 -0.01
C THR A 265 -11.37 -28.97 -1.23
N PRO A 266 -10.95 -28.53 -2.43
CA PRO A 266 -11.46 -29.09 -3.68
C PRO A 266 -11.10 -30.59 -3.79
N SER A 267 -11.81 -31.32 -4.66
CA SER A 267 -11.47 -32.71 -4.98
C SER A 267 -10.00 -32.83 -5.41
N PRO A 268 -9.35 -34.00 -5.23
CA PRO A 268 -7.95 -34.18 -5.62
C PRO A 268 -7.67 -33.80 -7.08
N VAL A 269 -8.61 -34.12 -7.98
CA VAL A 269 -8.54 -33.76 -9.41
C VAL A 269 -8.59 -32.25 -9.60
N ALA A 270 -9.52 -31.55 -8.92
CA ALA A 270 -9.61 -30.09 -9.00
C ALA A 270 -8.33 -29.40 -8.48
N ARG A 271 -7.72 -29.94 -7.42
CA ARG A 271 -6.44 -29.44 -6.90
C ARG A 271 -5.29 -29.63 -7.89
N GLN A 272 -5.20 -30.79 -8.54
CA GLN A 272 -4.18 -31.04 -9.56
C GLN A 272 -4.35 -30.14 -10.79
N LEU A 273 -5.56 -30.08 -11.35
CA LEU A 273 -5.85 -29.23 -12.51
C LEU A 273 -5.63 -27.74 -12.20
N GLY A 274 -6.11 -27.27 -11.05
CA GLY A 274 -5.87 -25.92 -10.59
C GLY A 274 -4.39 -25.62 -10.40
N GLY A 275 -3.61 -26.57 -9.83
CA GLY A 275 -2.16 -26.44 -9.69
C GLY A 275 -1.43 -26.32 -11.02
N ILE A 276 -1.80 -27.13 -12.02
CA ILE A 276 -1.23 -27.05 -13.39
C ILE A 276 -1.51 -25.67 -14.01
N LEU A 277 -2.74 -25.17 -13.87
CA LEU A 277 -3.12 -23.87 -14.40
C LEU A 277 -2.38 -22.73 -13.68
N LEU A 278 -2.24 -22.78 -12.35
CA LEU A 278 -1.44 -21.82 -11.59
C LEU A 278 0.04 -21.85 -12.00
N ALA A 279 0.60 -23.02 -12.32
CA ALA A 279 1.95 -23.13 -12.84
C ALA A 279 2.08 -22.48 -14.23
N GLY A 280 1.08 -22.64 -15.10
CA GLY A 280 1.03 -21.93 -16.37
C GLY A 280 1.00 -20.41 -16.19
N TYR A 281 0.15 -19.90 -15.29
CA TYR A 281 0.16 -18.49 -14.90
C TYR A 281 1.55 -18.03 -14.44
N ALA A 282 2.20 -18.82 -13.58
CA ALA A 282 3.53 -18.51 -13.06
C ALA A 282 4.57 -18.35 -14.17
N VAL A 283 4.59 -19.29 -15.13
CA VAL A 283 5.54 -19.27 -16.25
C VAL A 283 5.31 -18.06 -17.15
N PHE A 284 4.08 -17.86 -17.62
CA PHE A 284 3.77 -16.75 -18.54
C PHE A 284 3.99 -15.39 -17.91
N SER A 285 3.55 -15.19 -16.67
CA SER A 285 3.74 -13.93 -15.94
C SER A 285 5.22 -13.65 -15.64
N SER A 286 5.99 -14.69 -15.30
CA SER A 286 7.44 -14.54 -15.05
C SER A 286 8.21 -14.14 -16.31
N ILE A 287 7.87 -14.73 -17.46
CA ILE A 287 8.49 -14.35 -18.73
C ILE A 287 8.10 -12.92 -19.09
N ALA A 288 6.81 -12.57 -18.96
CA ALA A 288 6.31 -11.24 -19.26
C ALA A 288 7.04 -10.17 -18.43
N TYR A 289 6.96 -10.21 -17.10
CA TYR A 289 7.56 -9.18 -16.26
C TYR A 289 9.10 -9.27 -16.17
N GLY A 290 9.65 -10.49 -16.20
CA GLY A 290 11.11 -10.70 -16.14
C GLY A 290 11.82 -10.18 -17.39
N SER A 291 11.21 -10.32 -18.57
CA SER A 291 11.75 -9.74 -19.81
C SER A 291 11.83 -8.22 -19.75
N GLN A 292 10.90 -7.54 -19.09
CA GLN A 292 10.96 -6.09 -18.92
C GLN A 292 12.15 -5.68 -18.04
N MET A 293 12.46 -6.44 -16.99
CA MET A 293 13.58 -6.11 -16.10
C MET A 293 14.95 -6.34 -16.72
N ILE A 294 15.08 -7.38 -17.54
CA ILE A 294 16.37 -7.90 -18.01
C ILE A 294 16.58 -7.62 -19.49
N LEU A 295 15.65 -8.08 -20.33
CA LEU A 295 15.81 -8.09 -21.78
C LEU A 295 15.63 -6.69 -22.39
N ILE A 296 14.61 -5.95 -21.99
CA ILE A 296 14.35 -4.61 -22.52
C ILE A 296 15.53 -3.65 -22.32
N PRO A 297 16.11 -3.51 -21.11
CA PRO A 297 17.29 -2.69 -20.91
C PRO A 297 18.47 -3.08 -21.81
N GLN A 298 18.67 -4.38 -22.05
CA GLN A 298 19.74 -4.87 -22.91
C GLN A 298 19.50 -4.50 -24.38
N LEU A 299 18.29 -4.74 -24.89
CA LEU A 299 17.90 -4.39 -26.26
C LEU A 299 18.00 -2.88 -26.52
N VAL A 300 17.50 -2.06 -25.59
CA VAL A 300 17.61 -0.59 -25.66
C VAL A 300 19.07 -0.15 -25.64
N SER A 301 19.90 -0.72 -24.75
CA SER A 301 21.33 -0.37 -24.67
C SER A 301 22.13 -0.80 -25.91
N ALA A 302 21.66 -1.82 -26.62
CA ALA A 302 22.26 -2.30 -27.87
C ALA A 302 21.75 -1.56 -29.12
N GLY A 303 20.85 -0.57 -28.97
CA GLY A 303 20.23 0.14 -30.10
C GLY A 303 19.27 -0.72 -30.92
N MET A 304 18.76 -1.82 -30.36
CA MET A 304 17.87 -2.77 -31.02
C MET A 304 16.40 -2.38 -30.82
N GLU A 305 16.01 -1.22 -31.36
CA GLU A 305 14.71 -0.59 -31.09
C GLU A 305 13.51 -1.44 -31.54
N LEU A 306 13.55 -2.04 -32.72
CA LEU A 306 12.47 -2.89 -33.24
C LEU A 306 12.25 -4.13 -32.37
N GLN A 307 13.33 -4.76 -31.91
CA GLN A 307 13.23 -5.91 -31.01
C GLN A 307 12.76 -5.48 -29.63
N ALA A 308 13.20 -4.32 -29.14
CA ALA A 308 12.73 -3.76 -27.87
C ALA A 308 11.22 -3.49 -27.91
N GLU A 309 10.71 -2.93 -29.01
CA GLU A 309 9.28 -2.66 -29.19
C GLU A 309 8.43 -3.95 -29.14
N LEU A 310 8.82 -5.00 -29.87
CA LEU A 310 8.11 -6.29 -29.85
C LEU A 310 8.05 -6.96 -28.47
N TRP A 311 9.05 -6.70 -27.63
CA TRP A 311 9.13 -7.22 -26.28
C TRP A 311 8.59 -6.24 -25.23
N TYR A 312 8.29 -4.99 -25.58
CA TYR A 312 7.88 -4.00 -24.60
C TYR A 312 6.42 -4.23 -24.21
N LEU A 313 6.13 -4.27 -22.90
CA LEU A 313 4.80 -4.66 -22.41
C LEU A 313 3.67 -3.75 -22.90
N GLU A 314 3.95 -2.47 -23.14
CA GLU A 314 2.94 -1.47 -23.53
C GLU A 314 2.89 -1.17 -25.02
N ALA A 315 3.76 -1.82 -25.80
CA ALA A 315 3.71 -1.72 -27.25
C ALA A 315 2.53 -2.52 -27.83
N SER A 316 2.04 -2.10 -28.99
CA SER A 316 1.12 -2.88 -29.81
C SER A 316 1.67 -2.94 -31.24
N PRO A 317 2.03 -4.13 -31.78
CA PRO A 317 1.92 -5.46 -31.18
C PRO A 317 3.04 -5.79 -30.19
N SER A 318 2.72 -6.54 -29.12
CA SER A 318 3.70 -7.00 -28.12
C SER A 318 3.54 -8.48 -27.77
N ILE A 319 4.64 -9.24 -27.93
CA ILE A 319 4.71 -10.65 -27.55
C ILE A 319 4.54 -10.78 -26.03
N VAL A 320 5.15 -9.87 -25.27
CA VAL A 320 5.11 -9.89 -23.81
C VAL A 320 3.72 -9.57 -23.30
N TYR A 321 3.02 -8.64 -23.95
CA TYR A 321 1.63 -8.37 -23.63
C TYR A 321 0.73 -9.59 -23.86
N PHE A 322 0.89 -10.27 -25.00
CA PHE A 322 0.19 -11.53 -25.28
C PHE A 322 0.47 -12.61 -24.23
N LEU A 323 1.73 -12.80 -23.84
CA LEU A 323 2.10 -13.76 -22.79
C LEU A 323 1.48 -13.39 -21.44
N ASN A 324 1.49 -12.11 -21.07
CA ASN A 324 0.87 -11.65 -19.83
C ASN A 324 -0.63 -11.96 -19.80
N GLN A 325 -1.35 -11.62 -20.88
CA GLN A 325 -2.79 -11.88 -21.00
C GLN A 325 -3.10 -13.38 -20.99
N THR A 326 -2.28 -14.19 -21.67
CA THR A 326 -2.38 -15.65 -21.61
C THR A 326 -2.18 -16.17 -20.19
N GLY A 327 -1.22 -15.62 -19.44
CA GLY A 327 -1.06 -15.90 -18.02
C GLY A 327 -2.34 -15.64 -17.23
N TYR A 328 -2.96 -14.48 -17.40
CA TYR A 328 -4.22 -14.15 -16.71
C TYR A 328 -5.40 -15.07 -17.10
N LEU A 329 -5.40 -15.64 -18.30
CA LEU A 329 -6.36 -16.69 -18.68
C LEU A 329 -6.14 -17.99 -17.89
N PHE A 330 -4.88 -18.42 -17.75
CA PHE A 330 -4.51 -19.57 -16.92
C PHE A 330 -4.87 -19.35 -15.44
N TRP A 331 -4.61 -18.14 -14.93
CA TRP A 331 -5.07 -17.71 -13.60
C TRP A 331 -6.58 -17.84 -13.45
N ALA A 332 -7.34 -17.29 -14.39
CA ALA A 332 -8.80 -17.36 -14.34
C ALA A 332 -9.31 -18.80 -14.33
N GLY A 333 -8.77 -19.67 -15.18
CA GLY A 333 -9.10 -21.09 -15.21
C GLY A 333 -8.82 -21.79 -13.87
N ALA A 334 -7.65 -21.54 -13.27
CA ALA A 334 -7.30 -22.09 -11.96
C ALA A 334 -8.30 -21.65 -10.89
N ILE A 335 -8.61 -20.35 -10.85
CA ILE A 335 -9.51 -19.76 -9.87
C ILE A 335 -10.93 -20.32 -9.99
N LEU A 336 -11.44 -20.48 -11.23
CA LEU A 336 -12.75 -21.07 -11.45
C LEU A 336 -12.84 -22.51 -10.90
N ILE A 337 -11.79 -23.31 -11.07
CA ILE A 337 -11.75 -24.69 -10.55
C ILE A 337 -11.62 -24.71 -9.02
N LEU A 338 -10.77 -23.84 -8.46
CA LEU A 338 -10.37 -23.91 -7.06
C LEU A 338 -11.32 -23.18 -6.10
N PHE A 339 -11.90 -22.05 -6.51
CA PHE A 339 -12.66 -21.17 -5.62
C PHE A 339 -14.17 -21.12 -5.90
N VAL A 340 -14.66 -21.34 -7.13
CA VAL A 340 -16.11 -21.35 -7.40
C VAL A 340 -16.88 -22.36 -6.52
N PRO A 341 -16.37 -23.57 -6.23
CA PRO A 341 -17.05 -24.49 -5.31
C PRO A 341 -17.29 -23.89 -3.91
N LEU A 342 -16.41 -22.97 -3.47
CA LEU A 342 -16.50 -22.29 -2.19
C LEU A 342 -17.59 -21.21 -2.15
N LEU A 343 -18.24 -20.84 -3.26
CA LEU A 343 -19.40 -19.94 -3.22
C LEU A 343 -20.55 -20.50 -2.37
N LYS A 344 -20.67 -21.82 -2.26
CA LYS A 344 -21.68 -22.50 -1.43
C LYS A 344 -21.42 -22.34 0.07
N SER A 345 -20.18 -22.06 0.48
CA SER A 345 -19.81 -21.85 1.89
C SER A 345 -20.41 -20.56 2.47
N SER A 346 -20.16 -20.23 3.74
CA SER A 346 -20.64 -18.99 4.38
C SER A 346 -19.48 -18.15 4.92
N GLY A 347 -19.66 -16.82 5.00
CA GLY A 347 -18.69 -15.91 5.60
C GLY A 347 -17.49 -15.61 4.69
N ILE A 348 -16.28 -15.57 5.26
CA ILE A 348 -15.06 -15.17 4.53
C ILE A 348 -14.74 -16.09 3.34
N PRO A 349 -14.85 -17.43 3.44
CA PRO A 349 -14.67 -18.32 2.30
C PRO A 349 -15.54 -17.97 1.08
N ARG A 350 -16.83 -17.67 1.29
CA ARG A 350 -17.74 -17.22 0.22
C ARG A 350 -17.33 -15.87 -0.36
N ALA A 351 -16.93 -14.93 0.50
CA ALA A 351 -16.47 -13.61 0.06
C ALA A 351 -15.21 -13.69 -0.80
N LEU A 352 -14.21 -14.48 -0.38
CA LEU A 352 -13.01 -14.76 -1.17
C LEU A 352 -13.39 -15.37 -2.52
N ALA A 353 -14.23 -16.40 -2.51
CA ALA A 353 -14.69 -17.06 -3.73
C ALA A 353 -15.39 -16.11 -4.71
N ALA A 354 -16.24 -15.22 -4.21
CA ALA A 354 -16.93 -14.24 -5.03
C ALA A 354 -15.96 -13.25 -5.69
N ILE A 355 -15.04 -12.67 -4.91
CA ILE A 355 -14.06 -11.69 -5.42
C ILE A 355 -13.15 -12.35 -6.45
N TYR A 356 -12.64 -13.54 -6.15
CA TYR A 356 -11.83 -14.32 -7.09
C TYR A 356 -12.59 -14.65 -8.38
N SER A 357 -13.86 -15.04 -8.29
CA SER A 357 -14.69 -15.35 -9.47
C SER A 357 -14.90 -14.12 -10.35
N ILE A 358 -15.10 -12.94 -9.76
CA ILE A 358 -15.21 -11.67 -10.49
C ILE A 358 -13.89 -11.34 -11.19
N SER A 359 -12.75 -11.45 -10.48
CA SER A 359 -11.41 -11.28 -11.08
C SER A 359 -11.20 -12.25 -12.25
N ALA A 360 -11.52 -13.52 -12.09
CA ALA A 360 -11.40 -14.52 -13.15
C ALA A 360 -12.26 -14.16 -14.38
N ALA A 361 -13.51 -13.73 -14.18
CA ALA A 361 -14.38 -13.29 -15.27
C ALA A 361 -13.82 -12.08 -16.00
N LEU A 362 -13.31 -11.08 -15.28
CA LEU A 362 -12.67 -9.89 -15.87
C LEU A 362 -11.42 -10.26 -16.68
N SER A 363 -10.60 -11.19 -16.19
CA SER A 363 -9.42 -11.69 -16.92
C SER A 363 -9.79 -12.44 -18.20
N ILE A 364 -10.87 -13.23 -18.18
CA ILE A 364 -11.38 -13.91 -19.39
C ILE A 364 -11.89 -12.89 -20.40
N LEU A 365 -12.69 -11.91 -19.95
CA LEU A 365 -13.18 -10.83 -20.81
C LEU A 365 -12.02 -10.06 -21.43
N ALA A 366 -10.98 -9.76 -20.65
CA ALA A 366 -9.81 -9.06 -21.17
C ALA A 366 -9.04 -9.84 -22.24
N TYR A 367 -8.95 -11.16 -22.09
CA TYR A 367 -8.36 -12.03 -23.11
C TYR A 367 -9.25 -12.09 -24.37
N ILE A 368 -10.57 -12.12 -24.22
CA ILE A 368 -11.51 -11.97 -25.36
C ILE A 368 -11.30 -10.61 -26.03
N GLY A 369 -11.08 -9.55 -25.26
CA GLY A 369 -10.73 -8.23 -25.77
C GLY A 369 -9.47 -8.25 -26.62
N LEU A 370 -8.47 -9.04 -26.24
CA LEU A 370 -7.26 -9.23 -27.05
C LEU A 370 -7.57 -9.93 -28.38
N ILE A 371 -8.40 -10.98 -28.37
CA ILE A 371 -8.80 -11.72 -29.58
C ILE A 371 -9.59 -10.83 -30.54
N LEU A 372 -10.45 -9.96 -30.00
CA LEU A 372 -11.35 -9.11 -30.78
C LEU A 372 -10.75 -7.74 -31.12
N ASP A 373 -9.50 -7.48 -30.74
CA ASP A 373 -8.84 -6.16 -30.87
C ASP A 373 -9.66 -5.01 -30.24
N ASN A 374 -10.26 -5.29 -29.07
CA ASN A 374 -11.10 -4.36 -28.32
C ASN A 374 -10.37 -3.84 -27.07
N GLN A 375 -9.79 -2.64 -27.18
CA GLN A 375 -8.97 -2.05 -26.12
C GLN A 375 -9.72 -1.85 -24.78
N PRO A 376 -10.96 -1.32 -24.74
CA PRO A 376 -11.70 -1.19 -23.47
C PRO A 376 -11.90 -2.52 -22.76
N LEU A 377 -12.24 -3.57 -23.51
CA LEU A 377 -12.42 -4.90 -22.95
C LEU A 377 -11.09 -5.47 -22.47
N ASN A 378 -10.02 -5.28 -23.24
CA ASN A 378 -8.68 -5.73 -22.92
C ASN A 378 -8.07 -5.05 -21.67
N ASN A 379 -8.42 -3.78 -21.42
CA ASN A 379 -8.03 -3.05 -20.21
C ASN A 379 -8.65 -3.61 -18.92
N LEU A 380 -9.64 -4.51 -19.01
CA LEU A 380 -10.24 -5.16 -17.83
C LEU A 380 -9.24 -6.03 -17.04
N THR A 381 -8.09 -6.41 -17.62
CA THR A 381 -7.02 -7.10 -16.87
C THR A 381 -6.51 -6.26 -15.70
N PHE A 382 -6.40 -4.94 -15.88
CA PHE A 382 -6.02 -4.04 -14.79
C PHE A 382 -7.08 -4.02 -13.68
N ALA A 383 -8.35 -3.93 -14.07
CA ALA A 383 -9.48 -4.00 -13.13
C ALA A 383 -9.51 -5.34 -12.38
N SER A 384 -9.24 -6.46 -13.07
CA SER A 384 -9.12 -7.79 -12.46
C SER A 384 -8.07 -7.83 -11.36
N GLY A 385 -6.88 -7.28 -11.61
CA GLY A 385 -5.81 -7.21 -10.62
C GLY A 385 -6.18 -6.37 -9.39
N LEU A 386 -6.76 -5.18 -9.59
CA LEU A 386 -7.19 -4.31 -8.49
C LEU A 386 -8.30 -4.92 -7.64
N MET A 387 -9.19 -5.70 -8.24
CA MET A 387 -10.26 -6.42 -7.51
C MET A 387 -9.72 -7.41 -6.47
N LEU A 388 -8.46 -7.84 -6.59
CA LEU A 388 -7.84 -8.76 -5.62
C LEU A 388 -7.30 -8.06 -4.36
N LEU A 389 -7.27 -6.72 -4.30
CA LEU A 389 -6.75 -6.00 -3.14
C LEU A 389 -7.45 -6.39 -1.81
N PRO A 390 -8.79 -6.54 -1.75
CA PRO A 390 -9.46 -7.01 -0.53
C PRO A 390 -9.13 -8.46 -0.16
N VAL A 391 -8.71 -9.29 -1.11
CA VAL A 391 -8.45 -10.73 -0.89
C VAL A 391 -7.28 -10.95 0.07
N GLY A 392 -6.21 -10.17 -0.06
CA GLY A 392 -5.07 -10.21 0.87
C GLY A 392 -5.49 -9.85 2.30
N ILE A 393 -6.28 -8.78 2.44
CA ILE A 393 -6.83 -8.32 3.72
C ILE A 393 -7.76 -9.38 4.33
N LEU A 394 -8.67 -9.95 3.53
CA LEU A 394 -9.58 -11.01 3.96
C LEU A 394 -8.83 -12.27 4.39
N GLY A 395 -7.73 -12.63 3.72
CA GLY A 395 -6.84 -13.72 4.12
C GLY A 395 -6.27 -13.49 5.52
N VAL A 396 -5.73 -12.30 5.78
CA VAL A 396 -5.22 -11.92 7.12
C VAL A 396 -6.33 -12.01 8.17
N ILE A 397 -7.51 -11.45 7.89
CA ILE A 397 -8.67 -11.50 8.79
C ILE A 397 -9.07 -12.96 9.07
N TYR A 398 -9.09 -13.81 8.04
CA TYR A 398 -9.46 -15.22 8.16
C TYR A 398 -8.48 -15.99 9.05
N GLY A 399 -7.17 -15.81 8.85
CA GLY A 399 -6.14 -16.43 9.69
C GLY A 399 -6.29 -16.03 11.15
N ILE A 400 -6.51 -14.75 11.39
CA ILE A 400 -6.66 -14.21 12.75
C ILE A 400 -7.94 -14.67 13.44
N ARG A 401 -9.02 -14.96 12.70
CA ARG A 401 -10.21 -15.58 13.29
C ARG A 401 -9.96 -17.04 13.64
N ARG A 402 -9.25 -17.77 12.78
CA ARG A 402 -8.96 -19.20 13.00
C ARG A 402 -7.96 -19.45 14.14
N SER A 403 -7.01 -18.53 14.37
CA SER A 403 -6.14 -18.61 15.55
C SER A 403 -6.88 -18.51 16.87
N ARG A 404 -8.08 -17.91 16.90
CA ARG A 404 -8.90 -17.77 18.11
C ARG A 404 -9.72 -19.01 18.44
N THR A 405 -9.94 -19.89 17.46
CA THR A 405 -10.76 -21.09 17.62
C THR A 405 -9.93 -22.34 17.94
N LEU A 406 -8.60 -22.25 17.88
CA LEU A 406 -7.71 -23.36 18.22
C LEU A 406 -7.48 -23.39 19.74
N PRO A 407 -7.57 -24.57 20.39
CA PRO A 407 -7.33 -24.69 21.82
C PRO A 407 -5.91 -24.23 22.17
N GLN A 408 -5.79 -23.40 23.20
CA GLN A 408 -4.48 -23.01 23.75
C GLN A 408 -3.80 -24.27 24.29
N PRO A 409 -2.52 -24.53 23.99
CA PRO A 409 -1.80 -25.60 24.63
C PRO A 409 -1.73 -25.29 26.13
N GLY A 410 -2.20 -26.24 26.94
CA GLY A 410 -2.26 -26.17 28.41
C GLY A 410 -0.89 -26.23 29.07
#